data_AF-A0A924ZPJ0-F1
#
_entry.id   AF-A0A924ZPJ0-F1
#
_cell.length_a   1.000
_cell.length_b   1.000
_cell.length_c   1.000
_cell.angle_alpha   90.00
_cell.angle_beta   90.00
_cell.angle_gamma   90.00
#
_symmetry.space_group_name_H-M   'P 1'
#
loop_
_entity.id
_entity.type
_entity.pdbx_description
1 polymer ?
#
loop_
_entity_poly.entity_id
_entity_poly.type
_entity_poly.pdbx_seq_one_letter_code
_entity_poly.pdbx_strand_id
1 'polypeptide(L)' 'MKVSQIIIEKLLNDRDFRLGTALAMKISENNVRNLAKANSENLTKYSAIKFFKKNGFSELEIFEAEKLQTT' A
#
# COMPACT_ATOMS: atom_id res chain seq x y z
N MET A 1 -2.11 3.48 -11.26
CA MET A 1 -2.09 4.32 -10.03
C MET A 1 -1.25 3.60 -9.00
N LYS A 2 -0.39 4.32 -8.26
CA LYS A 2 0.50 3.72 -7.26
C LYS A 2 0.17 4.20 -5.86
N VAL A 3 0.60 3.42 -4.86
CA VAL A 3 0.52 3.85 -3.48
C VAL A 3 1.69 4.78 -3.15
N SER A 4 1.50 5.66 -2.16
CA SER A 4 2.52 6.61 -1.74
C SER A 4 3.73 5.91 -1.12
N GLN A 5 4.83 6.64 -1.04
CA GLN A 5 6.04 6.18 -0.36
C GLN A 5 5.80 5.86 1.14
N ILE A 6 4.88 6.57 1.80
CA ILE A 6 4.51 6.32 3.21
C ILE A 6 3.94 4.90 3.37
N ILE A 7 3.05 4.48 2.47
CA ILE A 7 2.49 3.12 2.48
C ILE A 7 3.58 2.09 2.20
N ILE A 8 4.48 2.35 1.25
CA ILE A 8 5.59 1.44 0.96
C ILE A 8 6.49 1.24 2.18
N GLU A 9 6.91 2.33 2.84
CA GLU A 9 7.75 2.26 4.03
C GLU A 9 7.06 1.53 5.18
N LYS A 10 5.76 1.79 5.39
CA LYS A 10 4.92 1.07 6.35
C LYS A 10 4.93 -0.43 6.03
N LEU A 11 4.68 -0.83 4.78
CA LEU A 11 4.67 -2.24 4.39
C LEU A 11 6.04 -2.92 4.54
N LEU A 12 7.14 -2.21 4.32
CA LEU A 12 8.48 -2.78 4.43
C LEU A 12 8.95 -2.92 5.89
N ASN A 13 8.64 -1.92 6.73
CA ASN A 13 9.23 -1.80 8.06
C ASN A 13 8.28 -2.18 9.21
N ASP A 14 6.97 -2.16 8.99
CA ASP A 14 5.95 -2.53 9.98
C ASP A 14 5.36 -3.89 9.63
N ARG A 15 5.75 -4.92 10.40
CA ARG A 15 5.31 -6.29 10.16
C ARG A 15 3.81 -6.47 10.40
N ASP A 16 3.25 -5.84 11.42
CA ASP A 16 1.84 -6.02 11.76
C ASP A 16 0.94 -5.38 10.71
N PHE A 17 1.34 -4.20 10.22
CA PHE A 17 0.67 -3.56 9.09
C PHE A 17 0.75 -4.42 7.82
N ARG A 18 1.92 -4.99 7.53
CA ARG A 18 2.13 -5.86 6.37
C ARG A 18 1.31 -7.16 6.47
N LEU A 19 1.22 -7.77 7.66
CA LEU A 19 0.39 -8.94 7.91
C LEU A 19 -1.10 -8.64 7.76
N GLY A 20 -1.58 -7.52 8.32
CA GLY A 20 -2.97 -7.08 8.17
C GLY A 20 -3.33 -6.84 6.70
N THR A 21 -2.41 -6.28 5.92
CA THR A 21 -2.55 -6.12 4.47
C THR A 21 -2.63 -7.48 3.76
N ALA A 22 -1.79 -8.44 4.15
CA ALA A 22 -1.77 -9.79 3.59
C ALA A 22 -3.11 -10.51 3.82
N LEU A 23 -3.65 -10.41 5.04
CA LEU A 23 -4.97 -10.95 5.40
C LEU A 23 -6.10 -10.30 4.59
N ALA A 24 -6.09 -8.98 4.46
CA ALA A 24 -7.09 -8.25 3.68
C ALA A 24 -7.07 -8.66 2.20
N MET A 25 -5.88 -8.90 1.65
CA MET A 25 -5.68 -9.30 0.25
C MET A 25 -5.75 -10.81 0.01
N LYS A 26 -5.85 -11.63 1.06
CA LYS A 26 -5.80 -13.10 1.01
C LYS A 26 -4.56 -13.64 0.28
N ILE A 27 -3.40 -13.04 0.54
CA ILE A 27 -2.10 -13.47 0.00
C ILE A 27 -1.09 -13.64 1.14
N SER A 28 0.09 -14.20 0.85
CA SER A 28 1.15 -14.34 1.85
C SER A 28 1.78 -12.99 2.21
N GLU A 29 2.32 -12.89 3.43
CA GLU A 29 3.10 -11.72 3.88
C GLU A 29 4.28 -11.42 2.94
N ASN A 30 4.96 -12.48 2.45
CA ASN A 30 6.08 -12.34 1.53
C ASN A 30 5.65 -11.76 0.18
N ASN A 31 4.46 -12.13 -0.32
CA ASN A 31 3.91 -11.52 -1.53
C ASN A 31 3.66 -10.03 -1.31
N VAL A 32 3.06 -9.62 -0.18
CA VAL A 32 2.88 -8.18 0.13
C VAL A 32 4.22 -7.46 0.17
N ARG A 33 5.25 -8.04 0.79
CA ARG A 33 6.60 -7.46 0.81
C ARG A 33 7.16 -7.27 -0.59
N ASN A 34 6.98 -8.24 -1.49
CA ASN A 34 7.42 -8.15 -2.88
C ASN A 34 6.64 -7.09 -3.67
N LEU A 35 5.32 -7.02 -3.46
CA LEU A 35 4.48 -5.97 -4.05
C LEU A 35 4.91 -4.57 -3.62
N ALA A 36 5.29 -4.40 -2.33
CA ALA A 36 5.81 -3.13 -1.81
C ALA A 36 7.16 -2.77 -2.43
N LYS A 37 8.11 -3.72 -2.52
CA LYS A 37 9.40 -3.49 -3.19
C LYS A 37 9.26 -3.08 -4.66
N ALA A 38 8.26 -3.60 -5.35
CA ALA A 38 7.98 -3.28 -6.75
C ALA A 38 7.09 -2.03 -6.93
N ASN A 39 6.59 -1.42 -5.85
CA ASN A 39 5.51 -0.43 -5.85
C ASN A 39 4.37 -0.82 -6.83
N SER A 40 3.86 -2.03 -6.65
CA SER A 40 2.88 -2.64 -7.55
C SER A 40 1.50 -2.01 -7.40
N GLU A 41 0.81 -1.81 -8.53
CA GLU A 41 -0.58 -1.37 -8.57
C GLU A 41 -1.55 -2.36 -7.88
N ASN A 42 -1.13 -3.59 -7.61
CA ASN A 42 -1.93 -4.51 -6.80
C ASN A 42 -2.20 -3.97 -5.38
N LEU A 43 -1.36 -3.06 -4.87
CA LEU A 43 -1.57 -2.39 -3.59
C LEU A 43 -2.68 -1.31 -3.65
N THR A 44 -3.13 -0.91 -4.84
CA THR A 44 -4.30 -0.03 -5.03
C THR A 44 -5.59 -0.82 -5.25
N LYS A 45 -5.61 -2.13 -5.01
CA LYS A 45 -6.85 -2.91 -5.00
C LYS A 45 -7.74 -2.51 -3.82
N TYR A 46 -9.05 -2.56 -4.03
CA TYR A 46 -10.05 -2.15 -3.02
C TYR A 46 -9.82 -2.80 -1.64
N SER A 47 -9.43 -4.07 -1.59
CA SER A 47 -9.15 -4.77 -0.34
C SER A 47 -8.00 -4.16 0.47
N ALA A 48 -6.91 -3.78 -0.20
CA ALA A 48 -5.77 -3.11 0.41
C ALA A 48 -6.14 -1.69 0.85
N ILE A 49 -6.77 -0.91 -0.03
CA ILE A 49 -7.21 0.47 0.28
C ILE A 49 -8.15 0.49 1.49
N LYS A 50 -9.13 -0.43 1.54
CA LYS A 50 -10.07 -0.53 2.66
C LYS A 50 -9.34 -0.80 3.98
N PHE A 51 -8.32 -1.65 3.96
CA PHE A 51 -7.48 -1.90 5.13
C PHE A 51 -6.67 -0.64 5.53
N PHE A 52 -6.05 0.05 4.57
CA PHE A 52 -5.29 1.28 4.85
C PHE A 52 -6.17 2.35 5.50
N LYS A 53 -7.36 2.61 4.93
CA LYS A 53 -8.33 3.55 5.51
C LYS A 53 -8.76 3.16 6.93
N LYS A 54 -9.00 1.87 7.18
CA LYS A 54 -9.32 1.37 8.53
C LYS A 54 -8.19 1.58 9.54
N ASN A 55 -6.93 1.65 9.07
CA ASN A 55 -5.76 1.94 9.89
C ASN A 55 -5.43 3.45 9.96
N GLY A 56 -6.36 4.32 9.54
CA GLY A 56 -6.25 5.77 9.73
C GLY A 56 -5.60 6.54 8.57
N PHE A 57 -5.24 5.88 7.47
CA PHE A 57 -4.67 6.57 6.31
C PHE A 57 -5.76 7.24 5.46
N SER A 58 -5.54 8.51 5.13
CA SER A 58 -6.34 9.26 4.16
C SER A 58 -6.03 8.84 2.72
N GLU A 59 -6.88 9.22 1.76
CA GLU A 59 -6.60 8.94 0.35
C GLU A 59 -5.33 9.61 -0.16
N LEU A 60 -5.05 10.83 0.30
CA LEU A 60 -3.83 11.59 -0.05
C LEU A 60 -2.57 10.90 0.47
N GLU A 61 -2.65 10.22 1.61
CA GLU A 61 -1.54 9.43 2.15
C GLU A 61 -1.46 8.03 1.52
N ILE A 62 -2.56 7.49 1.00
CA ILE A 62 -2.58 6.17 0.37
C ILE A 62 -1.98 6.24 -1.02
N PHE A 63 -2.39 7.23 -1.82
CA PHE A 63 -2.00 7.32 -3.22
C PHE A 63 -0.79 8.21 -3.39
N GLU A 64 0.10 7.84 -4.31
CA GLU A 64 1.10 8.77 -4.79
C GLU A 64 0.36 9.92 -5.49
N ALA A 65 0.50 11.15 -4.97
CA ALA A 65 -0.01 12.33 -5.65
C ALA A 65 0.59 12.31 -7.05
N GLU A 66 -0.27 12.33 -8.08
CA GLU A 66 0.20 12.52 -9.44
C GLU A 66 1.03 13.79 -9.43
N LYS A 67 2.35 13.64 -9.53
CA LYS A 67 3.20 14.72 -9.98
C LYS A 67 2.67 15.02 -11.37
N LEU A 68 1.76 15.97 -11.48
CA LEU A 68 1.46 16.67 -12.72
C LEU A 68 2.83 17.13 -13.20
N GLN A 69 3.45 16.34 -14.08
CA GLN A 69 4.64 16.73 -14.79
C GLN A 69 4.18 17.89 -15.67
N THR A 70 4.30 19.10 -15.14
CA THR A 70 4.37 20.30 -15.96
C THR A 70 5.72 20.19 -16.67
N THR A 71 5.69 19.70 -17.90
CA THR A 71 6.80 19.82 -18.85
C THR A 71 6.22 20.29 -20.16
#